data_AF-A0A9E1B259-F1
#
_entry.id   AF-A0A9E1B259-F1
#
_cell.length_a   1.000
_cell.length_b   1.000
_cell.length_c   1.000
_cell.angle_alpha   90.00
_cell.angle_beta   90.00
_cell.angle_gamma   90.00
#
_symmetry.space_group_name_H-M   'P 1'
#
loop_
_entity.id
_entity.type
_entity.pdbx_description
1 polymer ?
#
loop_
_entity_poly.entity_id
_entity_poly.type
_entity_poly.pdbx_seq_one_letter_code
_entity_poly.pdbx_strand_id
1 'polypeptide(L)'
;MENATKALLIAAGVLIGIIILSMLLLGYNQISNYYQQESDNLSLKQIVELNKKFTNYDGKTIRGNEMLSVINSVVDYNTWVTQNANEGYEEIQLNISFEMSKTDSRWTSFHIEESSSYDYLFPNNSPITNTNMKKISTRKNDLLTKFSNLSQTGFVSSNVVSENTLQLLSSNVHTIRDWLTRSTQITNDMSQSQKERYDENNVKAAKIIDKILQTKFTDNTAEETQRNMLAQKSKIEKIEQIAAEYYELTQFKRTYFLCEGEETDKSGVLIASNGKVKAMNFKIVLNNDQGHTIKFN
;
A
#
# COMPACT_ATOMS: atom_id res chain seq x y z
N MET A 1 -45.60 3.70 16.16
CA MET A 1 -45.85 2.63 15.16
C MET A 1 -45.62 3.11 13.72
N GLU A 2 -45.37 4.41 13.48
CA GLU A 2 -45.15 5.00 12.14
C GLU A 2 -43.81 4.58 11.47
N ASN A 3 -42.78 4.24 12.26
CA ASN A 3 -41.48 3.81 11.76
C ASN A 3 -41.43 2.33 11.34
N ALA A 4 -42.31 1.48 11.89
CA ALA A 4 -42.41 0.09 11.46
C ALA A 4 -43.05 0.01 10.06
N THR A 5 -44.05 0.86 9.79
CA THR A 5 -44.73 0.92 8.49
C THR A 5 -43.83 1.50 7.39
N LYS A 6 -42.99 2.50 7.69
CA LYS A 6 -41.98 3.03 6.74
C LYS A 6 -40.86 2.01 6.46
N ALA A 7 -40.40 1.27 7.47
CA ALA A 7 -39.45 0.17 7.28
C ALA A 7 -40.06 -1.00 6.47
N LEU A 8 -41.35 -1.31 6.69
CA LEU A 8 -42.07 -2.35 5.95
C LEU A 8 -42.28 -1.98 4.48
N LEU A 9 -42.56 -0.70 4.18
CA LEU A 9 -42.72 -0.21 2.79
C LEU A 9 -41.38 -0.22 2.02
N ILE A 10 -40.27 0.14 2.68
CA ILE A 10 -38.92 0.08 2.11
C ILE A 10 -38.49 -1.38 1.91
N ALA A 11 -38.80 -2.27 2.86
CA ALA A 11 -38.55 -3.71 2.74
C ALA A 11 -39.37 -4.36 1.60
N ALA A 12 -40.62 -3.93 1.39
CA ALA A 12 -41.46 -4.40 0.29
C ALA A 12 -40.93 -3.95 -1.09
N GLY A 13 -40.38 -2.73 -1.21
CA GLY A 13 -39.77 -2.24 -2.45
C GLY A 13 -38.47 -2.97 -2.82
N VAL A 14 -37.62 -3.29 -1.83
CA VAL A 14 -36.39 -4.07 -2.03
C VAL A 14 -36.71 -5.54 -2.35
N LEU A 15 -37.74 -6.10 -1.71
CA LEU A 15 -38.19 -7.48 -1.97
C LEU A 15 -38.69 -7.65 -3.41
N ILE A 16 -39.46 -6.68 -3.94
CA ILE A 16 -39.93 -6.70 -5.34
C ILE A 16 -38.76 -6.55 -6.31
N GLY A 17 -37.75 -5.71 -6.02
CA GLY A 17 -36.55 -5.58 -6.85
C GLY A 17 -35.71 -6.85 -6.92
N ILE A 18 -35.60 -7.58 -5.81
CA ILE A 18 -34.93 -8.89 -5.75
C ILE A 18 -35.74 -9.95 -6.51
N ILE A 19 -37.07 -9.94 -6.40
CA ILE A 19 -37.94 -10.86 -7.14
C ILE A 19 -37.83 -10.65 -8.66
N ILE A 20 -37.78 -9.40 -9.14
CA ILE A 20 -37.63 -9.08 -10.56
C ILE A 20 -36.25 -9.50 -11.09
N LEU A 21 -35.16 -9.27 -10.33
CA LEU A 21 -33.83 -9.79 -10.67
C LEU A 21 -33.77 -11.32 -10.65
N SER A 22 -34.50 -11.96 -9.73
CA SER A 22 -34.58 -13.42 -9.62
C SER A 22 -35.37 -14.03 -10.78
N MET A 23 -36.46 -13.39 -11.22
CA MET A 23 -37.25 -13.83 -12.37
C MET A 23 -36.49 -13.71 -13.70
N LEU A 24 -35.60 -12.72 -13.84
CA LEU A 24 -34.69 -12.60 -14.98
C LEU A 24 -33.67 -13.75 -15.07
N LEU A 25 -33.32 -14.36 -13.92
CA LEU A 25 -32.35 -15.47 -13.84
C LEU A 25 -33.01 -16.86 -13.86
N LEU A 26 -34.28 -16.96 -13.47
CA LEU A 26 -35.02 -18.23 -13.35
C LEU A 26 -35.72 -18.69 -14.65
N GLY A 27 -35.37 -18.09 -15.79
CA GLY A 27 -35.84 -18.49 -17.12
C GLY A 27 -35.33 -19.83 -17.64
N TYR A 28 -34.86 -20.75 -16.78
CA TYR A 28 -34.58 -22.14 -17.16
C TYR A 28 -34.87 -23.11 -15.99
N ASN A 29 -36.06 -23.72 -16.07
CA ASN A 29 -36.49 -25.04 -15.59
C ASN A 29 -36.55 -25.39 -14.07
N GLN A 30 -37.78 -25.27 -13.54
CA GLN A 30 -38.63 -26.25 -12.83
C GLN A 30 -38.07 -27.16 -11.68
N ILE A 31 -38.45 -26.78 -10.45
CA ILE A 31 -39.25 -27.53 -9.44
C ILE A 31 -38.83 -29.01 -9.15
N SER A 32 -37.98 -29.21 -8.12
CA SER A 32 -37.96 -30.45 -7.28
C SER A 32 -37.23 -30.34 -5.90
N ASN A 33 -36.67 -29.19 -5.50
CA ASN A 33 -35.55 -29.19 -4.53
C ASN A 33 -35.79 -28.49 -3.18
N TYR A 34 -36.93 -28.55 -2.50
CA TYR A 34 -37.19 -27.64 -1.35
C TYR A 34 -36.19 -27.75 -0.17
N TYR A 35 -35.65 -28.94 0.14
CA TYR A 35 -34.65 -29.11 1.22
C TYR A 35 -33.19 -28.91 0.77
N GLN A 36 -32.87 -29.27 -0.48
CA GLN A 36 -31.59 -28.88 -1.11
C GLN A 36 -31.54 -27.38 -1.31
N GLN A 37 -32.65 -26.75 -1.68
CA GLN A 37 -32.81 -25.30 -1.82
C GLN A 37 -32.46 -24.57 -0.55
N GLU A 38 -32.75 -25.04 0.66
CA GLU A 38 -32.43 -24.26 1.87
C GLU A 38 -30.93 -24.26 2.19
N SER A 39 -30.27 -25.42 2.06
CA SER A 39 -28.81 -25.53 2.19
C SER A 39 -28.07 -24.87 1.02
N ASP A 40 -28.56 -25.04 -0.21
CA ASP A 40 -28.07 -24.37 -1.40
C ASP A 40 -28.32 -22.86 -1.30
N ASN A 41 -29.45 -22.41 -0.76
CA ASN A 41 -29.73 -20.99 -0.54
C ASN A 41 -28.80 -20.39 0.51
N LEU A 42 -28.44 -21.13 1.57
CA LEU A 42 -27.46 -20.65 2.56
C LEU A 42 -26.06 -20.55 1.95
N SER A 43 -25.63 -21.58 1.21
CA SER A 43 -24.37 -21.59 0.45
C SER A 43 -24.33 -20.48 -0.61
N LEU A 44 -25.41 -20.28 -1.36
CA LEU A 44 -25.57 -19.21 -2.34
C LEU A 44 -25.57 -17.83 -1.69
N LYS A 45 -26.25 -17.66 -0.54
CA LYS A 45 -26.20 -16.41 0.24
C LYS A 45 -24.76 -16.11 0.68
N GLN A 46 -24.02 -17.09 1.17
CA GLN A 46 -22.62 -16.95 1.55
C GLN A 46 -21.74 -16.58 0.35
N ILE A 47 -21.92 -17.25 -0.79
CA ILE A 47 -21.21 -16.92 -2.04
C ILE A 47 -21.52 -15.49 -2.48
N VAL A 48 -22.78 -15.08 -2.45
CA VAL A 48 -23.20 -13.72 -2.81
C VAL A 48 -22.63 -12.68 -1.84
N GLU A 49 -22.67 -12.91 -0.54
CA GLU A 49 -22.10 -12.02 0.47
C GLU A 49 -20.58 -11.92 0.36
N LEU A 50 -19.90 -13.03 0.10
CA LEU A 50 -18.46 -13.07 -0.16
C LEU A 50 -18.12 -12.29 -1.42
N ASN A 51 -18.79 -12.58 -2.53
CA ASN A 51 -18.55 -11.91 -3.80
C ASN A 51 -18.78 -10.41 -3.70
N LYS A 52 -19.84 -9.96 -2.99
CA LYS A 52 -20.11 -8.54 -2.75
C LYS A 52 -18.92 -7.80 -2.15
N LYS A 53 -18.10 -8.45 -1.31
CA LYS A 53 -16.89 -7.82 -0.74
C LYS A 53 -15.89 -7.39 -1.81
N PHE A 54 -15.87 -8.08 -2.95
CA PHE A 54 -14.89 -7.86 -4.02
C PHE A 54 -15.53 -7.21 -5.27
N THR A 55 -16.71 -7.64 -5.68
CA THR A 55 -17.43 -7.08 -6.84
C THR A 55 -17.86 -5.63 -6.64
N ASN A 56 -17.96 -5.16 -5.39
CA ASN A 56 -18.20 -3.75 -5.09
C ASN A 56 -17.10 -2.81 -5.60
N TYR A 57 -15.91 -3.32 -5.93
CA TYR A 57 -14.82 -2.52 -6.48
C TYR A 57 -14.82 -2.49 -8.02
N ASP A 58 -15.57 -3.37 -8.67
CA ASP A 58 -15.54 -3.52 -10.13
C ASP A 58 -15.90 -2.21 -10.85
N GLY A 59 -15.08 -1.83 -11.83
CA GLY A 59 -15.21 -0.56 -12.57
C GLY A 59 -14.94 0.71 -11.74
N LYS A 60 -14.56 0.60 -10.47
CA LYS A 60 -14.31 1.77 -9.60
C LYS A 60 -12.83 2.11 -9.53
N THR A 61 -12.57 3.41 -9.50
CA THR A 61 -11.28 3.95 -9.09
C THR A 61 -11.26 4.15 -7.58
N ILE A 62 -10.36 3.45 -6.90
CA ILE A 62 -10.15 3.54 -5.45
C ILE A 62 -8.80 4.15 -5.12
N ARG A 63 -8.68 4.79 -3.96
CA ARG A 63 -7.40 5.32 -3.48
C ARG A 63 -6.57 4.22 -2.82
N GLY A 64 -5.25 4.37 -2.76
CA GLY A 64 -4.36 3.37 -2.17
C GLY A 64 -4.67 2.96 -0.73
N ASN A 65 -5.28 3.82 0.10
CA ASN A 65 -5.77 3.40 1.42
C ASN A 65 -6.88 2.34 1.32
N GLU A 66 -7.80 2.49 0.38
CA GLU A 66 -8.84 1.50 0.10
C GLU A 66 -8.24 0.25 -0.56
N MET A 67 -7.22 0.42 -1.40
CA MET A 67 -6.48 -0.70 -1.98
C MET A 67 -5.77 -1.54 -0.89
N LEU A 68 -5.22 -0.92 0.17
CA LEU A 68 -4.72 -1.67 1.33
C LEU A 68 -5.84 -2.49 2.01
N SER A 69 -7.06 -1.97 2.07
CA SER A 69 -8.21 -2.73 2.57
C SER A 69 -8.58 -3.90 1.67
N VAL A 70 -8.50 -3.75 0.35
CA VAL A 70 -8.66 -4.85 -0.62
C VAL A 70 -7.59 -5.90 -0.40
N ILE A 71 -6.31 -5.50 -0.35
CA ILE A 71 -5.18 -6.40 -0.10
C ILE A 71 -5.37 -7.20 1.19
N ASN A 72 -5.74 -6.54 2.29
CA ASN A 72 -6.03 -7.21 3.56
C ASN A 72 -7.19 -8.21 3.42
N SER A 73 -8.27 -7.83 2.74
CA SER A 73 -9.43 -8.70 2.55
C SER A 73 -9.09 -9.95 1.73
N VAL A 74 -8.23 -9.81 0.70
CA VAL A 74 -7.73 -10.93 -0.09
C VAL A 74 -6.81 -11.83 0.75
N VAL A 75 -5.90 -11.25 1.54
CA VAL A 75 -5.02 -11.99 2.44
C VAL A 75 -5.79 -12.80 3.48
N ASP A 76 -6.81 -12.20 4.09
CA ASP A 76 -7.65 -12.86 5.10
C ASP A 76 -8.41 -14.03 4.48
N TYR A 77 -9.02 -13.81 3.31
CA TYR A 77 -9.71 -14.86 2.57
C TYR A 77 -8.75 -15.98 2.16
N ASN A 78 -7.61 -15.67 1.55
CA ASN A 78 -6.66 -16.69 1.11
C ASN A 78 -6.08 -17.47 2.29
N THR A 79 -5.81 -16.81 3.42
CA THR A 79 -5.38 -17.48 4.66
C THR A 79 -6.45 -18.44 5.16
N TRP A 80 -7.72 -18.04 5.13
CA TRP A 80 -8.83 -18.93 5.47
C TRP A 80 -8.94 -20.12 4.50
N VAL A 81 -8.79 -19.90 3.18
CA VAL A 81 -8.78 -20.97 2.18
C VAL A 81 -7.67 -21.98 2.46
N THR A 82 -6.44 -21.52 2.73
CA THR A 82 -5.32 -22.42 3.07
C THR A 82 -5.63 -23.25 4.32
N GLN A 83 -6.27 -22.66 5.33
CA GLN A 83 -6.64 -23.34 6.59
C GLN A 83 -7.82 -24.31 6.43
N ASN A 84 -8.66 -24.11 5.40
CA ASN A 84 -9.89 -24.88 5.16
C ASN A 84 -9.87 -25.52 3.76
N ALA A 85 -8.70 -26.06 3.35
CA ALA A 85 -8.48 -26.59 2.00
C ALA A 85 -9.49 -27.65 1.55
N ASN A 86 -10.14 -28.35 2.49
CA ASN A 86 -11.14 -29.39 2.22
C ASN A 86 -12.49 -28.84 1.75
N GLU A 87 -12.73 -27.53 1.83
CA GLU A 87 -13.99 -26.90 1.45
C GLU A 87 -14.11 -26.57 -0.06
N GLY A 88 -13.05 -26.81 -0.84
CA GLY A 88 -13.06 -26.59 -2.30
C GLY A 88 -13.15 -25.12 -2.71
N TYR A 89 -12.69 -24.21 -1.85
CA TYR A 89 -12.48 -22.80 -2.20
C TYR A 89 -11.09 -22.62 -2.81
N GLU A 90 -10.98 -21.71 -3.78
CA GLU A 90 -9.71 -21.33 -4.39
C GLU A 90 -9.29 -19.96 -3.87
N GLU A 91 -7.98 -19.74 -3.77
CA GLU A 91 -7.41 -18.43 -3.42
C GLU A 91 -7.73 -17.40 -4.52
N ILE A 92 -8.03 -16.18 -4.10
CA ILE A 92 -8.21 -15.04 -4.99
C ILE A 92 -6.83 -14.56 -5.44
N GLN A 93 -6.66 -14.44 -6.76
CA GLN A 93 -5.48 -13.82 -7.35
C GLN A 93 -5.67 -12.30 -7.40
N LEU A 94 -4.75 -11.55 -6.81
CA LEU A 94 -4.73 -10.09 -6.91
C LEU A 94 -3.63 -9.65 -7.86
N ASN A 95 -3.99 -8.92 -8.91
CA ASN A 95 -3.07 -8.41 -9.92
C ASN A 95 -3.10 -6.88 -9.91
N ILE A 96 -1.93 -6.24 -9.99
CA ILE A 96 -1.79 -4.80 -10.19
C ILE A 96 -0.94 -4.56 -11.44
N SER A 97 -1.50 -3.86 -12.42
CA SER A 97 -0.81 -3.47 -13.65
C SER A 97 -0.32 -2.03 -13.59
N PHE A 98 0.86 -1.83 -14.18
CA PHE A 98 1.52 -0.54 -14.31
C PHE A 98 1.51 -0.16 -15.80
N GLU A 99 0.93 0.98 -16.16
CA GLU A 99 1.14 1.54 -17.51
C GLU A 99 2.59 2.02 -17.62
N MET A 100 3.44 1.20 -18.22
CA MET A 100 4.84 1.55 -18.46
C MET A 100 4.94 2.44 -19.69
N SER A 101 5.52 3.64 -19.55
CA SER A 101 6.13 4.30 -20.69
C SER A 101 7.35 3.49 -21.13
N LYS A 102 7.41 3.10 -22.41
CA LYS A 102 8.49 2.28 -23.00
C LYS A 102 9.90 2.85 -22.80
N THR A 103 10.03 4.11 -22.40
CA THR A 103 11.30 4.84 -22.31
C THR A 103 11.79 5.12 -20.89
N ASP A 104 11.06 4.74 -19.83
CA ASP A 104 11.51 5.03 -18.45
C ASP A 104 11.36 3.82 -17.52
N SER A 105 12.44 3.04 -17.40
CA SER A 105 12.55 1.85 -16.54
C SER A 105 12.83 2.17 -15.07
N ARG A 106 12.95 3.45 -14.69
CA ARG A 106 13.47 3.88 -13.38
C ARG A 106 12.39 4.13 -12.31
N TRP A 107 11.09 3.95 -12.60
CA TRP A 107 10.06 4.63 -11.80
C TRP A 107 8.74 3.87 -11.56
N THR A 108 8.74 2.55 -11.40
CA THR A 108 7.44 1.85 -11.31
C THR A 108 7.33 0.72 -10.30
N SER A 109 8.30 0.52 -9.40
CA SER A 109 8.26 -0.61 -8.47
C SER A 109 8.39 -0.21 -7.01
N PHE A 110 7.52 -0.80 -6.19
CA PHE A 110 7.69 -0.86 -4.74
C PHE A 110 8.73 -1.95 -4.43
N HIS A 111 9.89 -1.60 -3.90
CA HIS A 111 10.97 -2.55 -3.71
C HIS A 111 10.96 -3.18 -2.30
N ILE A 112 11.44 -4.41 -2.21
CA ILE A 112 11.78 -5.07 -0.95
C ILE A 112 13.29 -4.93 -0.76
N GLU A 113 13.74 -3.95 0.04
CA GLU A 113 15.17 -3.71 0.33
C GLU A 113 15.85 -4.80 1.21
N GLU A 114 15.34 -6.04 1.20
CA GLU A 114 15.92 -7.16 1.99
C GLU A 114 16.70 -8.17 1.13
N SER A 115 16.86 -7.91 -0.17
CA SER A 115 17.38 -8.87 -1.15
C SER A 115 18.37 -8.20 -2.12
N SER A 116 19.44 -8.90 -2.49
CA SER A 116 20.34 -8.50 -3.60
C SER A 116 19.71 -8.71 -4.98
N SER A 117 18.52 -9.32 -5.03
CA SER A 117 17.63 -9.41 -6.18
C SER A 117 16.63 -8.24 -6.11
N TYR A 118 16.28 -7.64 -7.24
CA TYR A 118 15.18 -6.66 -7.35
C TYR A 118 13.83 -7.36 -7.08
N ASP A 119 13.57 -7.74 -5.83
CA ASP A 119 12.32 -8.36 -5.42
C ASP A 119 11.26 -7.26 -5.26
N TYR A 120 10.30 -7.28 -6.18
CA TYR A 120 9.21 -6.32 -6.21
C TYR A 120 8.10 -6.74 -5.24
N LEU A 121 7.64 -5.79 -4.42
CA LEU A 121 6.47 -5.98 -3.57
C LEU A 121 5.21 -6.21 -4.42
N PHE A 122 5.17 -5.62 -5.61
CA PHE A 122 4.13 -5.83 -6.60
C PHE A 122 4.76 -6.15 -7.95
N PRO A 123 4.73 -7.42 -8.40
CA PRO A 123 5.22 -7.76 -9.72
C PRO A 123 4.25 -7.19 -10.79
N ASN A 124 4.80 -6.61 -11.86
CA ASN A 124 3.97 -6.06 -12.93
C ASN A 124 3.27 -7.18 -13.71
N ASN A 125 1.96 -7.03 -13.96
CA ASN A 125 1.15 -7.98 -14.72
C ASN A 125 1.31 -9.43 -14.23
N SER A 126 1.41 -9.62 -12.92
CA SER A 126 1.53 -10.94 -12.30
C SER A 126 0.82 -10.97 -10.94
N PRO A 127 0.34 -12.15 -10.51
CA PRO A 127 -0.28 -12.30 -9.20
C PRO A 127 0.66 -11.90 -8.08
N ILE A 128 0.16 -11.07 -7.18
CA ILE A 128 0.84 -10.71 -5.95
C ILE A 128 0.70 -11.90 -4.99
N THR A 129 1.82 -12.38 -4.48
CA THR A 129 1.80 -13.49 -3.53
C THR A 129 1.20 -13.07 -2.18
N ASN A 130 0.57 -13.99 -1.45
CA ASN A 130 0.09 -13.74 -0.08
C ASN A 130 1.20 -13.19 0.84
N THR A 131 2.44 -13.65 0.65
CA THR A 131 3.62 -13.13 1.37
C THR A 131 3.86 -11.66 1.08
N ASN A 132 3.85 -11.26 -0.20
CA ASN A 132 4.08 -9.86 -0.58
C ASN A 132 2.92 -8.95 -0.16
N MET A 133 1.67 -9.44 -0.28
CA MET A 133 0.50 -8.75 0.24
C MET A 133 0.60 -8.52 1.76
N LYS A 134 1.04 -9.53 2.53
CA LYS A 134 1.27 -9.36 3.98
C LYS A 134 2.36 -8.32 4.27
N LYS A 135 3.47 -8.34 3.52
CA LYS A 135 4.57 -7.38 3.68
C LYS A 135 4.09 -5.93 3.54
N ILE A 136 3.28 -5.59 2.53
CA ILE A 136 2.77 -4.22 2.40
C ILE A 136 1.82 -3.85 3.55
N SER A 137 0.96 -4.79 3.97
CA SER A 137 0.00 -4.57 5.05
C SER A 137 0.65 -4.32 6.41
N THR A 138 1.77 -5.00 6.70
CA THR A 138 2.51 -4.85 7.96
C THR A 138 3.63 -3.82 7.90
N ARG A 139 4.04 -3.37 6.71
CA ARG A 139 5.17 -2.44 6.47
C ARG A 139 5.24 -1.29 7.47
N LYS A 140 4.11 -0.64 7.76
CA LYS A 140 4.06 0.45 8.75
C LYS A 140 4.57 0.01 10.13
N ASN A 141 4.03 -1.10 10.65
CA ASN A 141 4.35 -1.59 11.98
C ASN A 141 5.78 -2.14 12.03
N ASP A 142 6.23 -2.76 10.94
CA ASP A 142 7.60 -3.24 10.80
C ASP A 142 8.60 -2.07 10.82
N LEU A 143 8.28 -0.97 10.14
CA LEU A 143 9.08 0.27 10.16
C LEU A 143 9.10 0.93 11.54
N LEU A 144 7.97 0.97 12.25
CA LEU A 144 7.93 1.44 13.64
C LEU A 144 8.79 0.57 14.55
N THR A 145 8.81 -0.74 14.33
CA THR A 145 9.65 -1.68 15.09
C THR A 145 11.14 -1.46 14.77
N LYS A 146 11.52 -1.35 13.49
CA LYS A 146 12.88 -0.99 13.07
C LYS A 146 13.33 0.33 13.71
N PHE A 147 12.45 1.32 13.75
CA PHE A 147 12.75 2.62 14.36
C PHE A 147 12.87 2.54 15.90
N SER A 148 12.01 1.76 16.55
CA SER A 148 12.09 1.46 17.99
C SER A 148 13.43 0.81 18.37
N ASN A 149 13.91 -0.13 17.56
CA ASN A 149 15.21 -0.78 17.78
C ASN A 149 16.37 0.23 17.72
N LEU A 150 16.30 1.24 16.85
CA LEU A 150 17.29 2.32 16.84
C LEU A 150 17.23 3.17 18.12
N SER A 151 16.04 3.43 18.65
CA SER A 151 15.88 4.12 19.94
C SER A 151 16.55 3.37 21.09
N GLN A 152 16.45 2.04 21.12
CA GLN A 152 17.09 1.21 22.14
C GLN A 152 18.63 1.29 22.13
N THR A 153 19.24 1.69 21.01
CA THR A 153 20.69 1.96 20.93
C THR A 153 21.10 3.31 21.54
N GLY A 154 20.15 4.07 22.10
CA GLY A 154 20.36 5.41 22.65
C GLY A 154 20.52 6.51 21.60
N PHE A 155 20.24 6.21 20.32
CA PHE A 155 20.38 7.18 19.24
C PHE A 155 19.29 8.24 19.23
N VAL A 156 18.04 7.82 19.45
CA VAL A 156 16.87 8.69 19.54
C VAL A 156 16.07 8.32 20.78
N SER A 157 15.39 9.30 21.35
CA SER A 157 14.50 9.07 22.50
C SER A 157 13.23 8.32 22.07
N SER A 158 12.65 7.52 22.96
CA SER A 158 11.48 6.69 22.67
C SER A 158 10.23 7.51 22.30
N ASN A 159 10.10 8.74 22.80
CA ASN A 159 9.03 9.68 22.45
C ASN A 159 9.07 10.12 20.97
N VAL A 160 10.20 9.96 20.28
CA VAL A 160 10.38 10.28 18.86
C VAL A 160 9.88 9.14 17.98
N VAL A 161 9.75 7.93 18.51
CA VAL A 161 9.31 6.75 17.75
C VAL A 161 7.79 6.81 17.56
N SER A 162 7.36 7.41 16.45
CA SER A 162 5.94 7.58 16.12
C SER A 162 5.70 7.56 14.62
N GLU A 163 4.46 7.27 14.21
CA GLU A 163 4.06 7.35 12.81
C GLU A 163 4.20 8.78 12.25
N ASN A 164 3.93 9.81 13.06
CA ASN A 164 4.12 11.20 12.66
C ASN A 164 5.59 11.51 12.35
N THR A 165 6.52 10.96 13.13
CA THR A 165 7.95 11.10 12.86
C THR A 165 8.34 10.38 11.58
N LEU A 166 7.83 9.18 11.33
CA LEU A 166 8.05 8.46 10.06
C LEU A 166 7.53 9.27 8.86
N GLN A 167 6.37 9.92 8.97
CA GLN A 167 5.84 10.81 7.93
C GLN A 167 6.75 12.02 7.68
N LEU A 168 7.28 12.64 8.74
CA LEU A 168 8.20 13.78 8.62
C LEU A 168 9.54 13.37 8.00
N LEU A 169 10.10 12.23 8.43
CA LEU A 169 11.33 11.67 7.86
C LEU A 169 11.14 11.34 6.38
N SER A 170 10.05 10.65 6.04
CA SER A 170 9.67 10.30 4.68
C SER A 170 9.52 11.53 3.78
N SER A 171 8.86 12.59 4.28
CA SER A 171 8.70 13.85 3.54
C SER A 171 10.03 14.58 3.30
N ASN A 172 11.08 14.25 4.07
CA ASN A 172 12.42 14.82 3.96
C ASN A 172 13.45 13.79 3.47
N VAL A 173 13.04 12.63 2.94
CA VAL A 173 13.95 11.52 2.61
C VAL A 173 15.06 11.94 1.64
N HIS A 174 14.74 12.76 0.63
CA HIS A 174 15.74 13.28 -0.30
C HIS A 174 16.75 14.20 0.38
N THR A 175 16.33 15.05 1.33
CA THR A 175 17.23 15.87 2.13
C THR A 175 18.20 15.01 2.95
N ILE A 176 17.71 13.91 3.52
CA ILE A 176 18.52 12.97 4.31
C ILE A 176 19.54 12.27 3.40
N ARG A 177 19.09 11.75 2.25
CA ARG A 177 19.95 11.09 1.27
C ARG A 177 21.02 12.02 0.70
N ASP A 178 20.62 13.21 0.29
CA ASP A 178 21.50 14.25 -0.22
C ASP A 178 22.58 14.61 0.82
N TRP A 179 22.21 14.67 2.09
CA TRP A 179 23.16 14.87 3.18
C TRP A 179 24.12 13.69 3.32
N LEU A 180 23.61 12.44 3.29
CA LEU A 180 24.45 11.24 3.34
C LEU A 180 25.47 11.21 2.20
N THR A 181 25.04 11.53 0.97
CA THR A 181 25.92 11.62 -0.20
C THR A 181 26.97 12.72 -0.05
N ARG A 182 26.58 13.92 0.42
CA ARG A 182 27.55 15.01 0.66
C ARG A 182 28.52 14.68 1.78
N SER A 183 28.07 14.01 2.85
CA SER A 183 28.90 13.71 4.03
C SER A 183 30.15 12.90 3.73
N THR A 184 30.21 12.22 2.57
CA THR A 184 31.37 11.44 2.10
C THR A 184 32.19 12.15 1.02
N GLN A 185 31.81 13.36 0.61
CA GLN A 185 32.48 14.09 -0.46
C GLN A 185 33.83 14.63 0.02
N ILE A 186 34.88 14.39 -0.76
CA ILE A 186 36.20 15.00 -0.55
C ILE A 186 36.11 16.49 -0.95
N THR A 187 36.44 17.39 -0.02
CA THR A 187 36.31 18.84 -0.21
C THR A 187 37.64 19.56 -0.47
N ASN A 188 38.73 18.81 -0.64
CA ASN A 188 40.10 19.34 -0.72
C ASN A 188 40.31 20.31 -1.90
N ASP A 189 39.57 20.16 -3.00
CA ASP A 189 39.70 20.97 -4.21
C ASP A 189 38.66 22.11 -4.28
N MET A 190 37.84 22.30 -3.23
CA MET A 190 36.80 23.34 -3.22
C MET A 190 37.39 24.72 -2.94
N SER A 191 36.97 25.73 -3.71
CA SER A 191 37.21 27.12 -3.37
C SER A 191 36.55 27.49 -2.04
N GLN A 192 36.98 28.59 -1.43
CA GLN A 192 36.39 29.07 -0.17
C GLN A 192 34.87 29.25 -0.28
N SER A 193 34.39 29.89 -1.33
CA SER A 193 32.94 30.11 -1.55
C SER A 193 32.18 28.81 -1.78
N GLN A 194 32.81 27.82 -2.42
CA GLN A 194 32.22 26.49 -2.60
C GLN A 194 32.11 25.76 -1.26
N LYS A 195 33.14 25.85 -0.43
CA LYS A 195 33.19 25.25 0.90
C LYS A 195 32.14 25.85 1.84
N GLU A 196 32.02 27.19 1.88
CA GLU A 196 30.99 27.89 2.66
C GLU A 196 29.58 27.43 2.26
N ARG A 197 29.28 27.35 0.96
CA ARG A 197 27.99 26.85 0.47
C ARG A 197 27.75 25.38 0.81
N TYR A 198 28.78 24.55 0.76
CA TYR A 198 28.71 23.13 1.14
C TYR A 198 28.40 22.98 2.64
N ASP A 199 29.10 23.71 3.49
CA ASP A 199 28.91 23.71 4.94
C ASP A 199 27.50 24.20 5.30
N GLU A 200 27.04 25.30 4.69
CA GLU A 200 25.68 25.80 4.89
C GLU A 200 24.61 24.76 4.54
N ASN A 201 24.73 24.09 3.40
CA ASN A 201 23.76 23.09 2.97
C ASN A 201 23.74 21.87 3.88
N ASN A 202 24.91 21.44 4.36
CA ASN A 202 25.00 20.35 5.31
C ASN A 202 24.40 20.72 6.67
N VAL A 203 24.66 21.93 7.17
CA VAL A 203 24.04 22.44 8.41
C VAL A 203 22.53 22.59 8.26
N LYS A 204 22.02 23.02 7.11
CA LYS A 204 20.57 23.09 6.85
C LYS A 204 19.92 21.70 6.91
N ALA A 205 20.51 20.71 6.25
CA ALA A 205 20.02 19.33 6.30
C ALA A 205 20.14 18.73 7.72
N ALA A 206 21.24 19.02 8.41
CA ALA A 206 21.47 18.65 9.80
C ALA A 206 20.35 19.11 10.72
N LYS A 207 19.98 20.39 10.63
CA LYS A 207 18.92 21.00 11.43
C LYS A 207 17.56 20.38 11.18
N ILE A 208 17.27 19.98 9.94
CA ILE A 208 16.02 19.27 9.61
C ILE A 208 16.01 17.90 10.29
N ILE A 209 17.08 17.12 10.13
CA ILE A 209 17.21 15.79 10.74
C ILE A 209 17.12 15.89 12.26
N ASP A 210 17.86 16.82 12.85
CA ASP A 210 17.93 17.04 14.30
C ASP A 210 16.59 17.50 14.87
N LYS A 211 15.86 18.36 14.16
CA LYS A 211 14.50 18.77 14.55
C LYS A 211 13.51 17.60 14.55
N ILE A 212 13.64 16.69 13.58
CA ILE A 212 12.75 15.52 13.48
C ILE A 212 13.11 14.47 14.54
N LEU A 213 14.40 14.20 14.70
CA LEU A 213 14.91 13.13 15.58
C LEU A 213 15.15 13.58 17.03
N GLN A 214 15.14 14.89 17.30
CA GLN A 214 15.39 15.51 18.61
C GLN A 214 16.73 15.10 19.23
N THR A 215 17.77 14.99 18.39
CA THR A 215 19.08 14.44 18.77
C THR A 215 20.07 15.44 19.39
N LYS A 216 19.78 16.74 19.29
CA LYS A 216 20.61 17.88 19.74
C LYS A 216 22.02 17.92 19.13
N PHE A 217 22.18 17.47 17.89
CA PHE A 217 23.48 17.53 17.22
C PHE A 217 23.84 18.94 16.73
N THR A 218 22.88 19.86 16.68
CA THR A 218 23.01 21.18 16.02
C THR A 218 23.17 22.39 16.96
N ASP A 219 23.36 22.15 18.26
CA ASP A 219 23.48 23.20 19.29
C ASP A 219 24.87 23.89 19.34
N ASN A 220 25.76 23.56 18.39
CA ASN A 220 27.18 23.92 18.39
C ASN A 220 27.60 24.65 17.09
N THR A 221 28.90 24.83 16.82
CA THR A 221 29.37 25.45 15.56
C THR A 221 28.99 24.62 14.32
N ALA A 222 29.14 25.19 13.13
CA ALA A 222 28.93 24.47 11.87
C ALA A 222 29.86 23.26 11.74
N GLU A 223 31.15 23.42 12.09
CA GLU A 223 32.11 22.31 12.03
C GLU A 223 31.80 21.23 13.07
N GLU A 224 31.39 21.62 14.28
CA GLU A 224 31.00 20.68 15.34
C GLU A 224 29.74 19.90 14.98
N THR A 225 28.75 20.58 14.41
CA THR A 225 27.51 19.97 13.89
C THR A 225 27.84 18.88 12.87
N GLN A 226 28.72 19.18 11.90
CA GLN A 226 29.11 18.22 10.88
C GLN A 226 29.86 17.02 11.49
N ARG A 227 30.80 17.26 12.40
CA ARG A 227 31.54 16.18 13.09
C ARG A 227 30.60 15.25 13.86
N ASN A 228 29.67 15.83 14.63
CA ASN A 228 28.72 15.07 15.43
C ASN A 228 27.81 14.21 14.56
N MET A 229 27.29 14.76 13.47
CA MET A 229 26.45 13.99 12.56
C MET A 229 27.22 12.92 11.79
N LEU A 230 28.44 13.22 11.33
CA LEU A 230 29.27 12.24 10.63
C LEU A 230 29.57 11.03 11.53
N ALA A 231 29.79 11.26 12.83
CA ALA A 231 29.95 10.20 13.82
C ALA A 231 28.70 9.30 13.95
N GLN A 232 27.50 9.80 13.58
CA GLN A 232 26.24 9.05 13.60
C GLN A 232 25.81 8.56 12.21
N LYS A 233 26.64 8.71 11.17
CA LYS A 233 26.30 8.42 9.77
C LYS A 233 25.60 7.06 9.59
N SER A 234 26.17 5.99 10.12
CA SER A 234 25.61 4.63 9.97
C SER A 234 24.19 4.50 10.56
N LYS A 235 23.87 5.27 11.61
CA LYS A 235 22.52 5.29 12.19
C LYS A 235 21.57 6.13 11.34
N ILE A 236 22.06 7.22 10.76
CA ILE A 236 21.29 8.05 9.83
C ILE A 236 21.01 7.31 8.52
N GLU A 237 21.93 6.45 8.04
CA GLU A 237 21.69 5.54 6.91
C GLU A 237 20.49 4.62 7.18
N LYS A 238 20.41 4.03 8.39
CA LYS A 238 19.26 3.21 8.79
C LYS A 238 17.95 4.02 8.88
N ILE A 239 18.02 5.28 9.34
CA ILE A 239 16.86 6.18 9.34
C ILE A 239 16.43 6.51 7.91
N GLU A 240 17.37 6.73 7.00
CA GLU A 240 17.09 7.00 5.60
C GLU A 240 16.39 5.81 4.93
N GLN A 241 16.86 4.59 5.16
CA GLN A 241 16.20 3.36 4.69
C GLN A 241 14.76 3.26 5.22
N ILE A 242 14.57 3.45 6.53
CA ILE A 242 13.22 3.45 7.14
C ILE A 242 12.34 4.54 6.51
N ALA A 243 12.88 5.74 6.29
CA ALA A 243 12.18 6.86 5.68
C ALA A 243 11.82 6.61 4.22
N ALA A 244 12.71 5.96 3.47
CA ALA A 244 12.53 5.56 2.08
C ALA A 244 11.42 4.51 1.95
N GLU A 245 11.47 3.44 2.74
CA GLU A 245 10.43 2.42 2.80
C GLU A 245 9.06 3.01 3.19
N TYR A 246 9.01 3.99 4.11
CA TYR A 246 7.75 4.68 4.46
C TYR A 246 7.29 5.65 3.36
N TYR A 247 8.22 6.25 2.62
CA TYR A 247 7.93 7.10 1.46
C TYR A 247 7.24 6.30 0.36
N GLU A 248 7.72 5.10 0.04
CA GLU A 248 7.04 4.19 -0.87
C GLU A 248 5.60 3.90 -0.41
N LEU A 249 5.39 3.53 0.86
CA LEU A 249 4.05 3.30 1.42
C LEU A 249 3.16 4.55 1.29
N THR A 250 3.73 5.74 1.47
CA THR A 250 3.02 7.02 1.31
C THR A 250 2.62 7.25 -0.14
N GLN A 251 3.51 6.95 -1.10
CA GLN A 251 3.17 7.01 -2.52
C GLN A 251 2.08 6.00 -2.86
N PHE A 252 2.17 4.75 -2.38
CA PHE A 252 1.11 3.73 -2.54
C PHE A 252 -0.25 4.27 -2.14
N LYS A 253 -0.35 4.82 -0.93
CA LYS A 253 -1.61 5.34 -0.37
C LYS A 253 -2.17 6.53 -1.16
N ARG A 254 -1.34 7.25 -1.91
CA ARG A 254 -1.73 8.40 -2.74
C ARG A 254 -2.12 7.99 -4.16
N THR A 255 -1.66 6.84 -4.62
CA THR A 255 -2.01 6.28 -5.92
C THR A 255 -3.49 5.95 -6.03
N TYR A 256 -4.04 6.09 -7.24
CA TYR A 256 -5.38 5.61 -7.58
C TYR A 256 -5.29 4.30 -8.36
N PHE A 257 -6.21 3.40 -8.08
CA PHE A 257 -6.28 2.06 -8.66
C PHE A 257 -7.67 1.88 -9.26
N LEU A 258 -7.76 1.66 -10.56
CA LEU A 258 -9.00 1.31 -11.25
C LEU A 258 -9.13 -0.21 -11.29
N CYS A 259 -10.25 -0.74 -10.80
CA CYS A 259 -10.57 -2.15 -10.98
C CYS A 259 -11.15 -2.36 -12.38
N GLU A 260 -10.35 -2.91 -13.29
CA GLU A 260 -10.71 -3.12 -14.70
C GLU A 260 -9.94 -4.33 -15.24
N GLY A 261 -10.52 -5.01 -16.23
CA GLY A 261 -9.90 -6.13 -16.94
C GLY A 261 -8.76 -5.69 -17.87
N GLU A 262 -8.19 -6.65 -18.60
CA GLU A 262 -7.12 -6.36 -19.57
C GLU A 262 -7.59 -5.50 -20.75
N GLU A 263 -8.84 -5.68 -21.16
CA GLU A 263 -9.49 -4.79 -22.13
C GLU A 263 -10.29 -3.72 -21.38
N THR A 264 -10.27 -2.49 -21.91
CA THR A 264 -11.04 -1.37 -21.37
C THR A 264 -12.53 -1.70 -21.28
N ASP A 265 -13.18 -1.21 -20.22
CA ASP A 265 -14.58 -1.45 -19.86
C ASP A 265 -14.93 -2.92 -19.56
N LYS A 266 -13.93 -3.81 -19.44
CA LYS A 266 -14.15 -5.17 -18.91
C LYS A 266 -14.05 -5.19 -17.41
N SER A 267 -14.80 -6.11 -16.81
CA SER A 267 -14.77 -6.35 -15.37
C SER A 267 -13.35 -6.65 -14.90
N GLY A 268 -12.91 -5.93 -13.87
CA GLY A 268 -11.69 -6.23 -13.14
C GLY A 268 -11.85 -7.42 -12.19
N VAL A 269 -13.07 -7.87 -11.93
CA VAL A 269 -13.36 -9.00 -11.03
C VAL A 269 -13.72 -10.23 -11.86
N LEU A 270 -12.85 -11.24 -11.84
CA LEU A 270 -13.09 -12.49 -12.55
C LEU A 270 -13.83 -13.47 -11.64
N ILE A 271 -14.93 -14.03 -12.16
CA ILE A 271 -15.74 -15.05 -11.49
C ILE A 271 -15.44 -16.42 -12.11
N ALA A 272 -15.15 -17.43 -11.28
CA ALA A 272 -14.97 -18.81 -11.72
C ALA A 272 -16.32 -19.46 -12.11
N SER A 273 -16.26 -20.63 -12.75
CA SER A 273 -17.46 -21.39 -13.16
C SER A 273 -18.36 -21.80 -11.99
N ASN A 274 -17.81 -21.86 -10.78
CA ASN A 274 -18.53 -22.13 -9.54
C ASN A 274 -19.21 -20.87 -8.94
N GLY A 275 -19.18 -19.74 -9.64
CA GLY A 275 -19.79 -18.49 -9.21
C GLY A 275 -19.00 -17.71 -8.15
N LYS A 276 -17.80 -18.15 -7.75
CA LYS A 276 -16.96 -17.47 -6.76
C LYS A 276 -15.95 -16.53 -7.42
N VAL A 277 -15.54 -15.47 -6.74
CA VAL A 277 -14.45 -14.61 -7.21
C VAL A 277 -13.15 -15.40 -7.27
N LYS A 278 -12.49 -15.34 -8.43
CA LYS A 278 -11.22 -16.00 -8.74
C LYS A 278 -10.05 -15.03 -8.77
N ALA A 279 -10.28 -13.84 -9.32
CA ALA A 279 -9.23 -12.84 -9.44
C ALA A 279 -9.79 -11.43 -9.36
N MET A 280 -8.92 -10.50 -8.96
CA MET A 280 -9.14 -9.08 -9.03
C MET A 280 -7.96 -8.41 -9.73
N ASN A 281 -8.27 -7.64 -10.76
CA ASN A 281 -7.33 -6.90 -11.55
C ASN A 281 -7.50 -5.42 -11.26
N PHE A 282 -6.39 -4.78 -10.94
CA PHE A 282 -6.31 -3.34 -10.76
C PHE A 282 -5.26 -2.76 -11.69
N LYS A 283 -5.56 -1.58 -12.20
CA LYS A 283 -4.65 -0.76 -12.99
C LYS A 283 -4.34 0.51 -12.22
N ILE A 284 -3.08 0.89 -12.16
CA ILE A 284 -2.72 2.20 -11.60
C ILE A 284 -3.19 3.30 -12.55
N VAL A 285 -3.98 4.23 -12.01
CA VAL A 285 -4.47 5.41 -12.73
C VAL A 285 -3.88 6.65 -12.08
N LEU A 286 -3.31 7.56 -12.88
CA LEU A 286 -2.79 8.83 -12.39
C LEU A 286 -3.86 9.89 -12.63
N ASN A 287 -4.28 10.61 -11.58
CA ASN A 287 -5.18 11.75 -11.76
C ASN A 287 -4.40 13.00 -12.21
N ASN A 288 -4.96 13.66 -13.23
CA ASN A 288 -4.57 14.93 -13.84
C ASN A 288 -4.14 15.99 -12.81
N ASP A 289 -2.84 16.28 -12.71
CA ASP A 289 -2.42 17.68 -12.53
C ASP A 289 -0.93 17.95 -12.72
N GLN A 290 -0.09 16.93 -12.86
CA GLN A 290 1.28 17.13 -13.26
C GLN A 290 1.78 15.85 -13.93
N GLY A 291 2.60 15.98 -14.98
CA GLY A 291 3.30 14.85 -15.61
C GLY A 291 4.34 14.20 -14.71
N HIS A 292 3.93 13.72 -13.53
CA HIS A 292 4.79 13.04 -12.57
C HIS A 292 4.42 11.56 -12.53
N THR A 293 5.27 10.77 -13.18
CA THR A 293 5.52 9.36 -12.87
C THR A 293 5.49 9.17 -11.35
N ILE A 294 4.81 8.14 -10.83
CA ILE A 294 4.93 7.83 -9.41
C ILE A 294 6.37 7.40 -9.17
N LYS A 295 7.17 8.29 -8.59
CA LYS A 295 8.54 7.99 -8.22
C LYS A 295 8.49 7.19 -6.92
N PHE A 296 8.52 5.88 -7.05
CA PHE A 296 9.00 5.03 -5.97
C PHE A 296 10.50 5.26 -5.83
N ASN A 297 11.00 5.13 -4.60
CA ASN A 297 12.37 5.51 -4.27
C ASN A 297 13.38 4.55 -4.89
#